data_AF-A0A6A3I6V1-F1
#
_entry.id   AF-A0A6A3I6V1-F1
#
_cell.length_a   1.000
_cell.length_b   1.000
_cell.length_c   1.000
_cell.angle_alpha   90.00
_cell.angle_beta   90.00
_cell.angle_gamma   90.00
#
_symmetry.space_group_name_H-M   'P 1'
#
loop_
_entity.id
_entity.type
_entity.pdbx_description
1 polymer ?
#
loop_
_entity_poly.entity_id
_entity_poly.type
_entity_poly.pdbx_seq_one_letter_code
_entity_poly.pdbx_strand_id
1 'polypeptide(L)'
;MPDVKLLFQKVKWLFTPQQPDSASCGVLIVAQAHNYITGNLEQQDYTVSKNDVKVMRLRMIWVITHHSKESAISKSDAVTTSAILQNLKKELD
;
A
#
# COMPACT_ATOMS: atom_id res chain seq x y z
N MET A 1 -19.59 15.93 -18.77
CA MET A 1 -18.91 14.67 -18.40
C MET A 1 -19.54 13.55 -19.22
N PRO A 2 -18.78 12.62 -19.80
CA PRO A 2 -19.37 11.46 -20.45
C PRO A 2 -20.14 10.65 -19.41
N ASP A 3 -21.34 10.21 -19.79
CA ASP A 3 -22.21 9.35 -18.99
C ASP A 3 -21.64 7.92 -18.99
N VAL A 4 -20.60 7.70 -18.18
CA VAL A 4 -20.01 6.37 -18.01
C VAL A 4 -20.88 5.60 -17.02
N LYS A 5 -21.76 4.75 -17.56
CA LYS A 5 -22.58 3.84 -16.78
C LYS A 5 -21.67 2.79 -16.12
N LEU A 6 -21.26 3.06 -14.88
CA LEU A 6 -20.50 2.11 -14.07
C LEU A 6 -21.36 0.87 -13.84
N LEU A 7 -21.07 -0.19 -14.60
CA LEU A 7 -21.80 -1.43 -14.54
C LEU A 7 -21.23 -2.27 -13.40
N PHE A 8 -21.71 -2.00 -12.19
CA PHE A 8 -21.36 -2.79 -11.01
C PHE A 8 -21.95 -4.19 -11.18
N GLN A 9 -21.09 -5.17 -11.40
CA GLN A 9 -21.50 -6.57 -11.31
C GLN A 9 -22.05 -6.85 -9.92
N LYS A 10 -22.99 -7.81 -9.83
CA LYS A 10 -23.60 -8.22 -8.57
C LYS A 10 -22.50 -8.56 -7.56
N VAL A 11 -22.57 -7.96 -6.37
CA VAL A 11 -21.61 -8.20 -5.28
C VAL A 11 -21.52 -9.70 -5.01
N LYS A 12 -20.33 -10.26 -5.23
CA LYS A 12 -20.02 -11.64 -4.86
C LYS A 12 -19.29 -11.60 -3.53
N TRP A 13 -19.93 -12.14 -2.49
CA TRP A 13 -19.27 -12.35 -1.21
C TRP A 13 -18.16 -13.39 -1.36
N LEU A 14 -16.96 -13.02 -0.92
CA LEU A 14 -15.83 -13.93 -0.84
C LEU A 14 -15.84 -14.56 0.55
N PHE A 15 -15.94 -15.89 0.60
CA PHE A 15 -15.89 -16.67 1.84
C PHE A 15 -14.46 -17.16 2.13
N THR A 16 -13.56 -16.97 1.18
CA THR A 16 -12.16 -17.34 1.18
C THR A 16 -11.32 -16.15 0.71
N PRO A 17 -10.12 -15.96 1.27
CA PRO A 17 -9.52 -16.74 2.36
C PRO A 17 -10.04 -16.26 3.73
N GLN A 18 -10.13 -17.17 4.71
CA GLN A 18 -10.51 -16.80 6.07
C GLN A 18 -9.30 -16.26 6.85
N GLN A 19 -9.50 -15.22 7.65
CA GLN A 19 -8.46 -14.74 8.56
C GLN A 19 -8.24 -15.72 9.72
N PRO A 20 -6.98 -15.94 10.12
CA PRO A 20 -6.65 -16.86 11.22
C PRO A 20 -6.85 -16.26 12.62
N ASP A 21 -7.26 -14.99 12.71
CA ASP A 21 -7.49 -14.26 13.96
C ASP A 21 -8.51 -13.13 13.76
N SER A 22 -8.78 -12.36 14.83
CA SER A 22 -9.76 -11.25 14.82
C SER A 22 -9.21 -9.91 14.33
N ALA A 23 -7.94 -9.83 13.92
CA ALA A 23 -7.23 -8.57 13.67
C ALA A 23 -6.47 -8.51 12.33
N SER A 24 -6.60 -9.53 11.49
CA SER A 24 -5.84 -9.65 10.22
C SER A 24 -6.64 -9.22 8.98
N CYS A 25 -7.89 -8.81 9.13
CA CYS A 25 -8.78 -8.44 8.03
C CYS A 25 -8.17 -7.38 7.10
N GLY A 26 -7.51 -6.35 7.63
CA GLY A 26 -6.87 -5.30 6.82
C GLY A 26 -5.75 -5.83 5.93
N VAL A 27 -4.93 -6.75 6.43
CA VAL A 27 -3.85 -7.39 5.65
C VAL A 27 -4.45 -8.24 4.53
N LEU A 28 -5.53 -8.98 4.81
CA LEU A 28 -6.20 -9.79 3.80
C LEU A 28 -6.85 -8.97 2.70
N ILE A 29 -7.50 -7.85 3.03
CA ILE A 29 -8.12 -6.97 2.02
C ILE A 29 -7.06 -6.48 1.02
N VAL A 30 -5.90 -6.05 1.52
CA VAL A 30 -4.81 -5.59 0.66
C VAL A 30 -4.26 -6.73 -0.20
N ALA A 31 -4.08 -7.92 0.38
CA ALA A 31 -3.62 -9.10 -0.36
C ALA A 31 -4.61 -9.49 -1.48
N GLN A 32 -5.92 -9.49 -1.19
CA GLN A 32 -6.96 -9.79 -2.17
C GLN A 32 -6.98 -8.78 -3.31
N ALA A 33 -6.93 -7.49 -2.99
CA ALA A 33 -6.86 -6.43 -3.99
C ALA A 33 -5.62 -6.57 -4.88
N HIS A 34 -4.45 -6.83 -4.28
CA HIS A 34 -3.21 -7.07 -5.01
C HIS A 34 -3.33 -8.27 -5.95
N ASN A 35 -3.86 -9.39 -5.48
CA ASN A 35 -4.04 -10.61 -6.28
C ASN A 35 -4.99 -10.38 -7.46
N TYR A 36 -6.08 -9.63 -7.24
CA TYR A 36 -7.01 -9.26 -8.30
C TYR A 36 -6.34 -8.39 -9.38
N ILE A 37 -5.59 -7.35 -8.97
CA ILE A 37 -4.90 -6.44 -9.91
C ILE A 37 -3.79 -7.14 -10.68
N THR A 38 -3.10 -8.10 -10.06
CA THR A 38 -1.99 -8.84 -10.67
C THR A 38 -2.41 -10.11 -11.41
N GLY A 39 -3.71 -10.45 -11.43
CA GLY A 39 -4.24 -11.65 -12.09
C GLY A 39 -3.97 -12.97 -11.35
N ASN A 40 -3.51 -12.91 -10.10
CA ASN A 40 -3.19 -14.09 -9.26
C ASN A 40 -4.43 -14.63 -8.53
N LEU A 41 -5.47 -14.99 -9.28
CA LEU A 41 -6.77 -15.36 -8.73
C LEU A 41 -6.74 -16.68 -7.92
N GLU A 42 -5.82 -17.59 -8.22
CA GLU A 42 -5.67 -18.87 -7.50
C GLU A 42 -5.31 -18.67 -6.02
N GLN A 43 -4.67 -17.54 -5.68
CA GLN A 43 -4.31 -17.21 -4.31
C GLN A 43 -5.47 -16.61 -3.50
N GLN A 44 -6.66 -16.49 -4.09
CA GLN A 44 -7.86 -16.02 -3.38
C GLN A 44 -8.49 -17.12 -2.52
N ASP A 45 -8.26 -18.39 -2.82
CA ASP A 45 -8.91 -19.50 -2.12
C ASP A 45 -8.01 -20.24 -1.11
N TYR A 46 -6.77 -19.80 -0.94
CA TYR A 46 -5.80 -20.44 -0.04
C TYR A 46 -6.09 -20.17 1.46
N THR A 47 -6.01 -21.21 2.30
CA THR A 47 -6.13 -21.08 3.76
C THR A 47 -4.96 -20.31 4.35
N VAL A 48 -5.21 -19.10 4.84
CA VAL A 48 -4.18 -18.21 5.40
C VAL A 48 -3.84 -18.59 6.84
N SER A 49 -2.59 -18.95 7.10
CA SER A 49 -2.08 -19.21 8.45
C SER A 49 -1.64 -17.92 9.17
N LYS A 50 -1.45 -17.99 10.50
CA LYS A 50 -0.87 -16.87 11.28
C LYS A 50 0.55 -16.51 10.81
N ASN A 51 1.31 -17.46 10.29
CA ASN A 51 2.66 -17.19 9.77
C ASN A 51 2.59 -16.46 8.42
N ASP A 52 1.63 -16.83 7.57
CA ASP A 52 1.38 -16.12 6.31
C ASP A 52 1.02 -14.65 6.58
N VAL A 53 0.16 -14.38 7.58
CA VAL A 53 -0.16 -13.01 8.01
C VAL A 53 1.09 -12.24 8.44
N LYS A 54 2.01 -12.85 9.21
CA LYS A 54 3.26 -12.19 9.63
C LYS A 54 4.10 -11.79 8.41
N VAL A 55 4.22 -12.68 7.43
CA VAL A 55 4.97 -12.42 6.20
C VAL A 55 4.30 -11.32 5.38
N MET A 56 2.98 -11.37 5.20
CA MET A 56 2.21 -10.35 4.48
C MET A 56 2.37 -8.98 5.14
N ARG A 57 2.23 -8.91 6.47
CA ARG A 57 2.40 -7.67 7.24
C ARG A 57 3.81 -7.11 7.10
N LEU A 58 4.83 -7.96 7.18
CA LEU A 58 6.22 -7.54 7.00
C LEU A 58 6.45 -6.99 5.58
N ARG A 59 5.92 -7.63 4.54
CA ARG A 59 6.00 -7.14 3.16
C ARG A 59 5.30 -5.80 2.98
N MET A 60 4.11 -5.62 3.56
CA MET A 60 3.39 -4.34 3.53
C MET A 60 4.20 -3.23 4.22
N ILE A 61 4.72 -3.50 5.43
CA ILE A 61 5.58 -2.56 6.15
C ILE A 61 6.83 -2.22 5.33
N TRP A 62 7.46 -3.23 4.71
CA TRP A 62 8.62 -3.03 3.86
C TRP A 62 8.29 -2.09 2.69
N VAL A 63 7.22 -2.35 1.95
CA VAL A 63 6.76 -1.51 0.84
C VAL A 63 6.50 -0.09 1.33
N ILE A 64 5.77 0.09 2.43
CA ILE A 64 5.47 1.42 2.97
C ILE A 64 6.75 2.15 3.36
N THR A 65 7.64 1.52 4.12
CA THR A 65 8.86 2.15 4.65
C THR A 65 9.95 2.38 3.59
N HIS A 66 9.95 1.60 2.50
CA HIS A 66 10.91 1.75 1.41
C HIS A 66 10.40 2.71 0.35
N HIS A 67 9.13 2.65 -0.03
CA HIS A 67 8.54 3.61 -0.98
C HIS A 67 8.16 4.94 -0.32
N SER A 68 8.07 5.05 1.02
CA SER A 68 7.99 6.34 1.70
C SER A 68 9.26 7.18 1.55
N LYS A 69 10.38 6.57 1.14
CA LYS A 69 11.62 7.29 0.81
C LYS A 69 11.61 7.82 -0.63
N GLU A 70 10.70 7.35 -1.48
CA GLU A 70 10.55 7.74 -2.89
C GLU A 70 9.53 8.88 -3.09
N SER A 71 9.16 9.63 -2.04
CA SER A 71 8.81 11.03 -2.30
C SER A 71 10.11 11.74 -2.64
N ALA A 72 10.52 11.68 -3.91
CA ALA A 72 11.46 12.63 -4.45
C ALA A 72 10.96 14.00 -3.98
N ILE A 73 11.76 14.68 -3.17
CA ILE A 73 11.44 16.01 -2.65
C ILE A 73 10.92 16.78 -3.87
N SER A 74 9.69 17.30 -3.78
CA SER A 74 9.12 18.03 -4.90
C SER A 74 10.10 19.14 -5.29
N LYS A 75 10.20 19.50 -6.57
CA LYS A 75 11.19 20.51 -6.99
C LYS A 75 11.09 21.80 -6.15
N SER A 76 9.89 22.18 -5.70
CA SER A 76 9.69 23.31 -4.79
C SER A 76 10.27 23.06 -3.39
N ASP A 77 10.07 21.88 -2.83
CA ASP A 77 10.58 21.53 -1.50
C ASP A 77 12.11 21.39 -1.51
N ALA A 78 12.69 20.97 -2.65
CA ALA A 78 14.13 20.82 -2.83
C ALA A 78 14.83 22.19 -2.91
N VAL A 79 14.20 23.13 -3.62
CA VAL A 79 14.63 24.53 -3.68
C VAL A 79 14.53 25.19 -2.30
N THR A 80 13.42 24.97 -1.59
CA THR A 80 13.21 25.53 -0.24
C THR A 80 14.24 24.99 0.74
N THR A 81 14.50 23.69 0.73
CA THR A 81 15.51 23.06 1.59
C THR A 81 16.92 23.56 1.28
N SER A 82 17.24 23.76 0.00
CA SER A 82 18.53 24.32 -0.43
C SER A 82 18.70 25.77 0.03
N ALA A 83 17.66 26.59 -0.04
CA ALA A 83 17.69 27.98 0.43
C ALA A 83 17.86 28.07 1.96
N ILE A 84 17.15 27.22 2.71
CA ILE A 84 17.29 27.12 4.18
C ILE A 84 18.72 26.73 4.55
N LEU A 85 19.30 25.73 3.89
CA LEU A 85 20.68 25.30 4.14
C LEU A 85 21.71 26.39 3.82
N GLN A 86 21.49 27.20 2.79
CA GLN A 86 22.37 28.34 2.48
C GLN A 86 22.27 29.44 3.54
N ASN A 87 21.08 29.75 4.04
CA ASN A 87 20.91 30.76 5.08
C ASN A 87 21.53 30.29 6.41
N LEU A 88 21.33 29.04 6.79
CA LEU A 88 21.95 28.47 7.99
C LEU A 88 23.48 28.49 7.92
N LYS A 89 24.07 28.24 6.74
CA LYS A 89 25.52 28.37 6.56
C LYS A 89 26.01 29.80 6.75
N LYS A 90 25.26 30.79 6.24
CA LYS A 90 25.60 32.21 6.40
C LYS A 90 25.47 32.72 7.84
N GLU A 91 24.60 32.11 8.64
CA GLU A 91 24.46 32.45 10.07
C GLU A 91 25.51 31.78 10.96
N LEU A 92 26.22 30.77 10.44
CA LEU A 92 27.26 30.04 11.16
C LEU A 92 28.69 30.52 10.84
N ASP A 93 28.83 31.42 9.86
CA ASP A 93 30.07 32.15 9.50
C ASP A 93 30.10 33.52 10.18
#